data_AF-A0A9C9TAN5-F1
#
_entry.id   AF-A0A9C9TAN5-F1
#
_cell.length_a   1.000
_cell.length_b   1.000
_cell.length_c   1.000
_cell.angle_alpha   90.00
_cell.angle_beta   90.00
_cell.angle_gamma   90.00
#
_symmetry.space_group_name_H-M   'P 1'
#
loop_
_entity.id
_entity.type
_entity.pdbx_description
1 polymer ?
#
loop_
_entity_poly.entity_id
_entity_poly.type
_entity_poly.pdbx_seq_one_letter_code
_entity_poly.pdbx_strand_id
1 'polypeptide(L)'
;MAKRPDRETGSLCDGEGGGEDDRAWTFRGYRLDPSHFTTAMVHFYRAEVSRSNTWRSRLDATTNWAVVTVAAALTFVFSAPQNPHFVLLLVFLLLLTFLYIEARRYRYYVLWAYRVHLMETDFFAAMLAPPFRPSPDWADHLVGSLHDPTFPIAHWESIGQRFRRNYVWFTVLLLVSWAAKLAIHPTQAITWSVLVERAGIGSVPGSWIMIAVGVVSSGMVVLALASAIPQQWRQRLPSRLLQWVQRRRRAVGPMMPMPRHRERLATIITSDGQRVALGLLTELGRGVTALQGTGMYTSEARDVLLCAVTDVQIPQLQQIVYQVDPRAFVIVGAAEDIRGWGFRSFEVPS
;
A
#
# COMPACT_ATOMS: atom_id res chain seq x y z
N MET A 1 21.62 67.78 24.05
CA MET A 1 22.74 67.73 23.08
C MET A 1 24.01 67.46 23.89
N ALA A 2 24.26 66.20 24.21
CA ALA A 2 25.34 65.78 25.12
C ALA A 2 26.27 64.82 24.36
N LYS A 3 27.59 65.11 24.38
CA LYS A 3 28.61 64.29 23.74
C LYS A 3 29.78 64.14 24.70
N ARG A 4 29.98 62.93 25.21
CA ARG A 4 31.26 62.42 25.76
C ARG A 4 31.65 61.19 24.93
N PRO A 5 32.93 61.00 24.59
CA PRO A 5 33.39 59.78 23.95
C PRO A 5 33.92 58.79 25.00
N ASP A 6 33.57 57.52 24.85
CA ASP A 6 34.11 56.43 25.67
C ASP A 6 35.45 55.95 25.13
N ARG A 7 36.36 55.64 26.07
CA ARG A 7 37.62 54.93 25.85
C ARG A 7 37.56 53.60 26.60
N GLU A 8 38.07 52.57 25.91
CA GLU A 8 38.69 51.34 26.41
C GLU A 8 37.80 50.31 27.13
N THR A 9 37.74 49.09 26.59
CA THR A 9 38.53 47.96 27.10
C THR A 9 38.25 46.71 26.27
N GLY A 10 39.31 46.03 25.84
CA GLY A 10 39.21 44.67 25.35
C GLY A 10 38.96 43.71 26.52
N SER A 11 38.14 42.70 26.28
CA SER A 11 38.05 41.51 27.13
C SER A 11 37.96 40.31 26.20
N LEU A 12 39.06 39.55 26.14
CA LEU A 12 38.98 38.11 25.86
C LEU A 12 38.17 37.46 26.98
N CYS A 13 37.28 36.55 26.63
CA CYS A 13 37.12 35.21 27.23
C CYS A 13 35.93 34.51 26.56
N ASP A 14 36.25 33.41 25.89
CA ASP A 14 35.55 32.13 25.91
C ASP A 14 34.02 32.09 25.80
N GLY A 15 33.57 31.57 24.66
CA GLY A 15 32.25 30.99 24.48
C GLY A 15 32.38 29.76 23.60
N GLU A 16 32.64 28.62 24.24
CA GLU A 16 32.38 27.29 23.68
C GLU A 16 30.94 27.26 23.12
N GLY A 17 30.82 27.11 21.81
CA GLY A 17 29.55 26.87 21.11
C GLY A 17 29.65 25.64 20.22
N GLY A 18 30.40 24.64 20.66
CA GLY A 18 30.52 23.35 19.99
C GLY A 18 29.57 22.36 20.62
N GLY A 19 28.34 22.27 20.12
CA GLY A 19 27.49 21.13 20.43
C GLY A 19 26.01 21.43 20.52
N GLU A 20 25.35 21.67 19.38
CA GLU A 20 23.94 21.26 19.18
C GLU A 20 23.49 21.44 17.72
N ASP A 21 23.99 20.68 16.74
CA ASP A 21 23.36 20.67 15.40
C ASP A 21 23.58 19.38 14.59
N ASP A 22 23.70 18.24 15.26
CA ASP A 22 23.99 16.94 14.61
C ASP A 22 22.71 16.22 14.09
N ARG A 23 21.58 16.93 13.97
CA ARG A 23 20.29 16.38 13.52
C ARG A 23 19.73 17.05 12.26
N ALA A 24 20.54 17.80 11.52
CA ALA A 24 20.09 18.47 10.31
C ALA A 24 20.31 17.60 9.06
N TRP A 25 19.21 17.19 8.42
CA TRP A 25 19.28 16.47 7.14
C TRP A 25 19.82 17.42 6.06
N THR A 26 20.88 17.05 5.33
CA THR A 26 21.45 17.93 4.29
C THR A 26 20.91 17.59 2.91
N PHE A 27 20.26 18.54 2.24
CA PHE A 27 19.83 18.40 0.84
C PHE A 27 20.56 19.44 -0.01
N ARG A 28 21.43 19.00 -0.93
CA ARG A 28 22.27 19.88 -1.79
C ARG A 28 23.05 20.95 -1.00
N GLY A 29 23.53 20.63 0.20
CA GLY A 29 24.27 21.55 1.06
C GLY A 29 23.42 22.43 1.98
N TYR A 30 22.09 22.36 1.91
CA TYR A 30 21.19 23.03 2.86
C TYR A 30 20.88 22.11 4.04
N ARG A 31 21.11 22.58 5.28
CA ARG A 31 20.72 21.91 6.53
C ARG A 31 19.23 22.10 6.79
N LEU A 32 18.46 21.02 6.88
CA LEU A 32 17.05 21.06 7.28
C LEU A 32 16.95 21.07 8.80
N ASP A 33 16.61 22.23 9.36
CA ASP A 33 16.13 22.38 10.73
C ASP A 33 14.86 21.51 10.94
N PRO A 34 14.70 20.81 12.09
CA PRO A 34 13.45 20.15 12.50
C PRO A 34 12.17 20.94 12.20
N SER A 35 12.19 22.27 12.31
CA SER A 35 11.05 23.14 11.98
C SER A 35 10.66 23.08 10.48
N HIS A 36 11.66 23.16 9.60
CA HIS A 36 11.49 23.04 8.15
C HIS A 36 11.08 21.64 7.73
N PHE A 37 11.64 20.59 8.36
CA PHE A 37 11.22 19.21 8.11
C PHE A 37 9.74 19.00 8.45
N THR A 38 9.31 19.48 9.63
CA THR A 38 7.91 19.40 10.06
C THR A 38 6.98 20.13 9.09
N THR A 39 7.39 21.30 8.62
CA THR A 39 6.62 22.08 7.63
C THR A 39 6.50 21.34 6.30
N ALA A 40 7.59 20.74 5.81
CA ALA A 40 7.58 19.93 4.60
C ALA A 40 6.63 18.72 4.75
N MET A 41 6.66 18.04 5.90
CA MET A 41 5.78 16.90 6.19
C MET A 41 4.30 17.31 6.25
N VAL A 42 3.97 18.44 6.87
CA VAL A 42 2.59 18.96 6.89
C VAL A 42 2.10 19.26 5.47
N HIS A 43 2.91 19.91 4.64
CA HIS A 43 2.53 20.17 3.24
C HIS A 43 2.39 18.87 2.43
N PHE A 44 3.27 17.91 2.65
CA PHE A 44 3.21 16.62 1.98
C PHE A 44 1.94 15.83 2.38
N TYR A 45 1.62 15.78 3.67
CA TYR A 45 0.38 15.19 4.18
C TYR A 45 -0.85 15.85 3.57
N ARG A 46 -0.93 17.19 3.56
CA ARG A 46 -2.03 17.93 2.93
C ARG A 46 -2.16 17.59 1.43
N ALA A 47 -1.05 17.43 0.73
CA ALA A 47 -1.04 17.03 -0.67
C ALA A 47 -1.51 15.58 -0.90
N GLU A 48 -1.14 14.64 -0.03
CA GLU A 48 -1.61 13.24 -0.08
C GLU A 48 -3.12 13.15 0.24
N VAL A 49 -3.61 13.86 1.26
CA VAL A 49 -5.05 13.95 1.58
C VAL A 49 -5.84 14.56 0.42
N SER A 50 -5.35 15.64 -0.18
CA SER A 50 -5.98 16.26 -1.36
C SER A 50 -6.07 15.31 -2.55
N ARG A 51 -4.99 14.56 -2.83
CA ARG A 51 -4.98 13.51 -3.87
C ARG A 51 -5.99 12.41 -3.54
N SER A 52 -6.00 11.90 -2.30
CA SER A 52 -6.97 10.89 -1.85
C SER A 52 -8.42 11.35 -2.05
N ASN A 53 -8.74 12.59 -1.65
CA ASN A 53 -10.07 13.19 -1.83
C ASN A 53 -10.45 13.35 -3.31
N THR A 54 -9.52 13.80 -4.15
CA THR A 54 -9.74 13.93 -5.60
C THR A 54 -10.08 12.57 -6.22
N TRP A 55 -9.37 11.52 -5.83
CA TRP A 55 -9.63 10.17 -6.33
C TRP A 55 -10.91 9.57 -5.76
N ARG A 56 -11.28 9.88 -4.52
CA ARG A 56 -12.60 9.56 -3.95
C ARG A 56 -13.73 10.17 -4.77
N SER A 57 -13.65 11.47 -5.08
CA SER A 57 -14.65 12.15 -5.92
C SER A 57 -14.79 11.53 -7.32
N ARG A 58 -13.66 11.13 -7.93
CA ARG A 58 -13.66 10.44 -9.24
C ARG A 58 -14.29 9.04 -9.20
N LEU A 59 -14.31 8.38 -8.05
CA LEU A 59 -15.01 7.10 -7.86
C LEU A 59 -16.52 7.31 -7.71
N ASP A 60 -16.93 8.34 -6.98
CA ASP A 60 -18.35 8.66 -6.78
C ASP A 60 -19.00 9.07 -8.12
N ALA A 61 -18.27 9.78 -8.98
CA ALA A 61 -18.75 10.17 -10.31
C ALA A 61 -19.18 8.99 -11.20
N THR A 62 -18.42 7.88 -11.24
CA THR A 62 -18.77 6.72 -12.09
C THR A 62 -20.00 5.99 -11.59
N THR A 63 -20.14 5.85 -10.26
CA THR A 63 -21.34 5.29 -9.65
C THR A 63 -22.57 6.18 -9.92
N ASN A 64 -22.43 7.51 -9.86
CA ASN A 64 -23.52 8.42 -10.20
C ASN A 64 -23.97 8.29 -11.67
N TRP A 65 -23.03 8.21 -12.62
CA TRP A 65 -23.35 7.96 -14.02
C TRP A 65 -24.01 6.60 -14.25
N ALA A 66 -23.62 5.57 -13.49
CA ALA A 66 -24.29 4.28 -13.50
C ALA A 66 -25.76 4.39 -13.09
N VAL A 67 -26.06 5.09 -11.99
CA VAL A 67 -27.45 5.32 -11.51
C VAL A 67 -28.30 6.01 -12.58
N VAL A 68 -27.81 7.12 -13.13
CA VAL A 68 -28.53 7.91 -14.14
C VAL A 68 -28.80 7.07 -15.39
N THR A 69 -27.82 6.30 -15.85
CA THR A 69 -27.96 5.49 -17.06
C THR A 69 -28.94 4.33 -16.87
N VAL A 70 -28.91 3.67 -15.71
CA VAL A 70 -29.88 2.62 -15.36
C VAL A 70 -31.30 3.19 -15.29
N ALA A 71 -31.49 4.31 -14.58
CA ALA A 71 -32.80 4.95 -14.46
C ALA A 71 -33.37 5.38 -15.82
N ALA A 72 -32.56 6.02 -16.66
CA ALA A 72 -32.97 6.45 -18.00
C ALA A 72 -33.34 5.26 -18.90
N ALA A 73 -32.55 4.18 -18.86
CA ALA A 73 -32.81 3.00 -19.66
C ALA A 73 -34.06 2.24 -19.21
N LEU A 74 -34.32 2.14 -17.91
CA LEU A 74 -35.55 1.54 -17.40
C LEU A 74 -36.77 2.35 -17.85
N THR A 75 -36.75 3.68 -17.67
CA THR A 75 -37.82 4.56 -18.13
C THR A 75 -38.08 4.41 -19.63
N PHE A 76 -37.01 4.40 -20.45
CA PHE A 76 -37.15 4.21 -21.89
C PHE A 76 -37.71 2.82 -22.24
N VAL A 77 -37.16 1.74 -21.69
CA VAL A 77 -37.56 0.37 -22.09
C VAL A 77 -39.00 0.05 -21.68
N PHE A 78 -39.48 0.61 -20.58
CA PHE A 78 -40.85 0.42 -20.11
C PHE A 78 -41.85 1.47 -20.59
N SER A 79 -41.42 2.57 -21.22
CA SER A 79 -42.35 3.60 -21.70
C SER A 79 -43.27 3.12 -22.83
N ALA A 80 -42.86 2.09 -23.58
CA ALA A 80 -43.69 1.49 -24.61
C ALA A 80 -43.43 -0.02 -24.77
N PRO A 81 -44.47 -0.84 -25.03
CA PRO A 81 -44.33 -2.28 -25.27
C PRO A 81 -43.32 -2.63 -26.36
N GLN A 82 -43.31 -1.88 -27.46
CA GLN A 82 -42.46 -2.06 -28.64
C GLN A 82 -40.99 -1.70 -28.41
N ASN A 83 -40.64 -1.07 -27.28
CA ASN A 83 -39.27 -0.66 -27.05
C ASN A 83 -38.36 -1.87 -26.89
N PRO A 84 -37.18 -1.86 -27.54
CA PRO A 84 -36.30 -3.01 -27.60
C PRO A 84 -35.76 -3.41 -26.22
N HIS A 85 -35.94 -4.67 -25.84
CA HIS A 85 -35.41 -5.20 -24.57
C HIS A 85 -33.88 -5.20 -24.52
N PHE A 86 -33.20 -5.25 -25.67
CA PHE A 86 -31.73 -5.31 -25.74
C PHE A 86 -31.06 -4.03 -25.22
N VAL A 87 -31.79 -2.92 -25.08
CA VAL A 87 -31.26 -1.69 -24.46
C VAL A 87 -30.82 -1.94 -23.02
N LEU A 88 -31.54 -2.79 -22.26
CA LEU A 88 -31.13 -3.17 -20.91
C LEU A 88 -29.83 -3.99 -20.90
N LEU A 89 -29.59 -4.79 -21.94
CA LEU A 89 -28.34 -5.55 -22.10
C LEU A 89 -27.18 -4.64 -22.52
N LEU A 90 -27.44 -3.61 -23.33
CA LEU A 90 -26.44 -2.59 -23.67
C LEU A 90 -26.03 -1.81 -22.42
N VAL A 91 -27.00 -1.42 -21.58
CA VAL A 91 -26.71 -0.76 -20.31
C VAL A 91 -26.01 -1.70 -19.32
N PHE A 92 -26.35 -2.99 -19.30
CA PHE A 92 -25.61 -3.97 -18.53
C PHE A 92 -24.13 -4.02 -18.94
N LEU A 93 -23.83 -4.03 -20.24
CA LEU A 93 -22.44 -3.96 -20.74
C LEU A 93 -21.74 -2.64 -20.39
N LEU A 94 -22.48 -1.52 -20.43
CA LEU A 94 -21.96 -0.23 -19.99
C LEU A 94 -21.65 -0.22 -18.49
N LEU A 95 -22.46 -0.85 -17.65
CA LEU A 95 -22.18 -1.01 -16.21
C LEU A 95 -20.93 -1.83 -15.95
N LEU A 96 -20.67 -2.89 -16.72
CA LEU A 96 -19.42 -3.65 -16.63
C LEU A 96 -18.21 -2.77 -17.01
N THR A 97 -18.38 -1.87 -17.97
CA THR A 97 -17.35 -0.90 -18.35
C THR A 97 -17.10 0.12 -17.22
N PHE A 98 -18.16 0.67 -16.62
CA PHE A 98 -18.03 1.56 -15.46
C PHE A 98 -17.39 0.84 -14.27
N LEU A 99 -17.79 -0.39 -13.98
CA LEU A 99 -17.17 -1.23 -12.95
C LEU A 99 -15.67 -1.41 -13.21
N TYR A 100 -15.26 -1.70 -14.45
CA TYR A 100 -13.85 -1.84 -14.81
C TYR A 100 -13.05 -0.55 -14.58
N ILE A 101 -13.58 0.58 -15.06
CA ILE A 101 -12.96 1.91 -14.87
C ILE A 101 -12.85 2.22 -13.38
N GLU A 102 -13.93 2.04 -12.63
CA GLU A 102 -14.00 2.33 -11.21
C GLU A 102 -13.08 1.40 -10.39
N ALA A 103 -13.03 0.11 -10.71
CA ALA A 103 -12.14 -0.86 -10.09
C ALA A 103 -10.66 -0.54 -10.35
N ARG A 104 -10.32 -0.01 -11.54
CA ARG A 104 -8.98 0.53 -11.82
C ARG A 104 -8.71 1.74 -10.91
N ARG A 105 -9.59 2.74 -10.91
CA ARG A 105 -9.47 3.96 -10.08
C ARG A 105 -9.41 3.66 -8.58
N TYR A 106 -10.08 2.59 -8.13
CA TYR A 106 -10.11 2.21 -6.72
C TYR A 106 -8.74 1.76 -6.22
N ARG A 107 -7.96 1.04 -7.04
CA ARG A 107 -6.59 0.65 -6.69
C ARG A 107 -5.68 1.84 -6.46
N TYR A 108 -5.85 2.85 -7.29
CA TYR A 108 -5.19 4.14 -7.19
C TYR A 108 -5.59 4.84 -5.88
N TYR A 109 -6.88 5.01 -5.61
CA TYR A 109 -7.38 5.56 -4.34
C TYR A 109 -6.77 4.87 -3.11
N VAL A 110 -6.74 3.54 -3.09
CA VAL A 110 -6.20 2.77 -1.97
C VAL A 110 -4.70 3.03 -1.73
N LEU A 111 -3.92 3.27 -2.79
CA LEU A 111 -2.50 3.62 -2.65
C LEU A 111 -2.30 4.96 -1.91
N TRP A 112 -3.03 6.02 -2.28
CA TRP A 112 -2.89 7.30 -1.58
C TRP A 112 -3.51 7.28 -0.19
N ALA A 113 -4.66 6.60 -0.02
CA ALA A 113 -5.25 6.39 1.30
C ALA A 113 -4.29 5.64 2.23
N TYR A 114 -3.54 4.67 1.71
CA TYR A 114 -2.51 3.97 2.45
C TYR A 114 -1.36 4.89 2.91
N ARG A 115 -0.86 5.77 2.04
CA ARG A 115 0.19 6.74 2.41
C ARG A 115 -0.27 7.73 3.47
N VAL A 116 -1.51 8.21 3.34
CA VAL A 116 -2.15 9.07 4.36
C VAL A 116 -2.21 8.32 5.69
N HIS A 117 -2.68 7.07 5.68
CA HIS A 117 -2.78 6.25 6.89
C HIS A 117 -1.42 6.00 7.55
N LEU A 118 -0.37 5.70 6.78
CA LEU A 118 0.99 5.56 7.30
C LEU A 118 1.46 6.83 8.05
N MET A 119 1.18 8.02 7.49
CA MET A 119 1.52 9.27 8.18
C MET A 119 0.67 9.47 9.44
N GLU A 120 -0.62 9.16 9.40
CA GLU A 120 -1.51 9.28 10.56
C GLU A 120 -1.07 8.37 11.71
N THR A 121 -0.77 7.10 11.43
CA THR A 121 -0.43 6.11 12.47
C THR A 121 1.01 6.20 12.94
N ASP A 122 1.96 6.40 12.03
CA ASP A 122 3.38 6.22 12.36
C ASP A 122 4.09 7.55 12.62
N PHE A 123 3.59 8.67 12.05
CA PHE A 123 4.15 10.01 12.26
C PHE A 123 3.30 10.86 13.22
N PHE A 124 2.03 11.11 12.91
CA PHE A 124 1.18 12.01 13.69
C PHE A 124 0.75 11.39 15.03
N ALA A 125 0.34 10.13 15.08
CA ALA A 125 -0.03 9.49 16.35
C ALA A 125 1.17 9.43 17.30
N ALA A 126 2.37 9.22 16.77
CA ALA A 126 3.60 9.24 17.53
C ALA A 126 3.94 10.63 18.12
N MET A 127 3.36 11.72 17.62
CA MET A 127 3.47 13.06 18.24
C MET A 127 2.45 13.28 19.35
N LEU A 128 1.34 12.53 19.36
CA LEU A 128 0.24 12.70 20.30
C LEU A 128 0.34 11.75 21.50
N ALA A 129 1.03 10.62 21.36
CA ALA A 129 1.19 9.61 22.39
C ALA A 129 2.67 9.37 22.77
N PRO A 130 2.99 9.18 24.06
CA PRO A 130 4.31 8.71 24.49
C PRO A 130 4.70 7.41 23.75
N PRO A 131 5.96 7.26 23.28
CA PRO A 131 7.18 7.97 23.70
C PRO A 131 7.47 9.30 22.98
N PHE A 132 6.51 9.86 22.23
CA PHE A 132 6.67 11.11 21.46
C PHE A 132 7.73 11.04 20.35
N ARG A 133 7.90 9.84 19.77
CA ARG A 133 8.88 9.58 18.70
C ARG A 133 8.28 8.54 17.76
N PRO A 134 8.35 8.76 16.43
CA PRO A 134 7.90 7.77 15.47
C PRO A 134 8.79 6.52 15.54
N SER A 135 8.28 5.37 15.08
CA SER A 135 9.07 4.13 15.04
C SER A 135 10.32 4.32 14.17
N PRO A 136 11.46 3.69 14.48
CA PRO A 136 12.69 3.87 13.70
C PRO A 136 12.52 3.61 12.19
N ASP A 137 11.60 2.72 11.84
CA ASP A 137 11.38 2.24 10.47
C ASP A 137 10.21 2.97 9.75
N TRP A 138 9.56 3.95 10.38
CA TRP A 138 8.36 4.62 9.79
C TRP A 138 8.66 5.31 8.46
N ALA A 139 9.80 6.01 8.39
CA ALA A 139 10.21 6.77 7.22
C ALA A 139 10.49 5.80 6.07
N ASP A 140 10.99 4.61 6.37
CA ASP A 140 11.30 3.59 5.39
C ASP A 140 10.03 3.04 4.72
N HIS A 141 8.92 2.91 5.46
CA HIS A 141 7.63 2.51 4.90
C HIS A 141 7.11 3.54 3.89
N LEU A 142 7.21 4.82 4.23
CA LEU A 142 6.78 5.92 3.39
C LEU A 142 7.66 6.07 2.15
N VAL A 143 8.99 6.03 2.34
CA VAL A 143 10.01 6.09 1.28
C VAL A 143 9.87 4.90 0.32
N GLY A 144 9.65 3.69 0.83
CA GLY A 144 9.38 2.50 0.02
C GLY A 144 8.16 2.68 -0.87
N SER A 145 7.06 3.22 -0.32
CA SER A 145 5.86 3.50 -1.11
C SER A 145 6.08 4.59 -2.18
N LEU A 146 7.02 5.51 -1.97
CA LEU A 146 7.34 6.61 -2.88
C LEU A 146 8.24 6.19 -4.04
N HIS A 147 9.27 5.38 -3.76
CA HIS A 147 10.19 4.87 -4.77
C HIS A 147 9.56 3.78 -5.63
N ASP A 148 8.86 2.83 -5.02
CA ASP A 148 8.20 1.72 -5.72
C ASP A 148 6.70 1.69 -5.40
N PRO A 149 5.87 2.49 -6.11
CA PRO A 149 4.44 2.55 -5.87
C PRO A 149 3.75 1.25 -6.31
N THR A 150 3.75 0.26 -5.44
CA THR A 150 3.02 -1.00 -5.64
C THR A 150 1.55 -0.83 -5.24
N PHE A 151 0.63 -1.24 -6.12
CA PHE A 151 -0.80 -1.18 -5.80
C PHE A 151 -1.13 -2.22 -4.73
N PRO A 152 -1.67 -1.80 -3.56
CA PRO A 152 -1.95 -2.74 -2.48
C PRO A 152 -2.99 -3.78 -2.87
N ILE A 153 -3.89 -3.49 -3.81
CA ILE A 153 -4.96 -4.41 -4.22
C ILE A 153 -4.78 -4.85 -5.68
N ALA A 154 -4.94 -6.15 -5.92
CA ALA A 154 -4.93 -6.75 -7.25
C ALA A 154 -6.17 -6.33 -8.06
N HIS A 155 -6.05 -6.33 -9.39
CA HIS A 155 -7.12 -5.83 -10.25
C HIS A 155 -8.41 -6.66 -10.21
N TRP A 156 -8.32 -7.99 -10.23
CA TRP A 156 -9.50 -8.86 -10.13
C TRP A 156 -10.23 -8.68 -8.79
N GLU A 157 -9.47 -8.37 -7.74
CA GLU A 157 -9.99 -8.21 -6.40
C GLU A 157 -10.67 -6.86 -6.20
N SER A 158 -10.13 -5.80 -6.80
CA SER A 158 -10.82 -4.51 -6.84
C SER A 158 -12.13 -4.60 -7.62
N ILE A 159 -12.18 -5.38 -8.72
CA ILE A 159 -13.42 -5.65 -9.45
C ILE A 159 -14.44 -6.34 -8.54
N GLY A 160 -14.08 -7.45 -7.89
CA GLY A 160 -15.01 -8.18 -7.01
C GLY A 160 -15.53 -7.34 -5.84
N GLN A 161 -14.65 -6.54 -5.21
CA GLN A 161 -15.04 -5.67 -4.10
C GLN A 161 -16.00 -4.56 -4.52
N ARG A 162 -15.71 -3.87 -5.63
CA ARG A 162 -16.59 -2.81 -6.17
C ARG A 162 -17.90 -3.37 -6.68
N PHE A 163 -17.87 -4.55 -7.30
CA PHE A 163 -19.09 -5.24 -7.74
C PHE A 163 -20.00 -5.53 -6.54
N ARG A 164 -19.49 -6.21 -5.51
CA ARG A 164 -20.27 -6.58 -4.33
C ARG A 164 -20.83 -5.38 -3.56
N ARG A 165 -20.06 -4.29 -3.43
CA ARG A 165 -20.49 -3.13 -2.63
C ARG A 165 -21.50 -2.24 -3.36
N ASN A 166 -21.33 -2.05 -4.67
CA ASN A 166 -22.10 -1.05 -5.43
C ASN A 166 -22.87 -1.67 -6.59
N TYR A 167 -22.18 -2.35 -7.51
CA TYR A 167 -22.78 -2.74 -8.81
C TYR A 167 -23.70 -3.97 -8.76
N VAL A 168 -23.67 -4.75 -7.68
CA VAL A 168 -24.56 -5.90 -7.51
C VAL A 168 -26.02 -5.47 -7.58
N TRP A 169 -26.37 -4.33 -6.97
CA TRP A 169 -27.74 -3.82 -6.95
C TRP A 169 -28.19 -3.36 -8.34
N PHE A 170 -27.35 -2.61 -9.06
CA PHE A 170 -27.66 -2.19 -10.43
C PHE A 170 -27.81 -3.38 -11.38
N THR A 171 -26.94 -4.38 -11.22
CA THR A 171 -26.96 -5.60 -12.04
C THR A 171 -28.22 -6.41 -11.79
N VAL A 172 -28.55 -6.66 -10.51
CA VAL A 172 -29.78 -7.39 -10.14
C VAL A 172 -31.01 -6.65 -10.65
N LEU A 173 -31.08 -5.34 -10.44
CA LEU A 173 -32.19 -4.53 -10.92
C LEU A 173 -32.35 -4.64 -12.45
N LEU A 174 -31.28 -4.47 -13.22
CA LEU A 174 -31.34 -4.58 -14.69
C LEU A 174 -31.74 -5.99 -15.15
N LEU A 175 -31.22 -7.05 -14.54
CA LEU A 175 -31.53 -8.43 -14.94
C LEU A 175 -32.97 -8.79 -14.62
N VAL A 176 -33.47 -8.38 -13.45
CA VAL A 176 -34.88 -8.56 -13.08
C VAL A 176 -35.79 -7.77 -14.01
N SER A 177 -35.46 -6.51 -14.29
CA SER A 177 -36.20 -5.68 -15.25
C SER A 177 -36.17 -6.25 -16.66
N TRP A 178 -35.04 -6.82 -17.10
CA TRP A 178 -34.93 -7.45 -18.40
C TRP A 178 -35.78 -8.72 -18.49
N ALA A 179 -35.73 -9.58 -17.48
CA ALA A 179 -36.60 -10.75 -17.39
C ALA A 179 -38.09 -10.35 -17.37
N ALA A 180 -38.45 -9.31 -16.62
CA ALA A 180 -39.81 -8.78 -16.57
C ALA A 180 -40.27 -8.26 -17.95
N LYS A 181 -39.41 -7.53 -18.68
CA LYS A 181 -39.72 -7.05 -20.04
C LYS A 181 -40.03 -8.22 -20.99
N LEU A 182 -39.23 -9.28 -20.95
CA LEU A 182 -39.43 -10.49 -21.77
C LEU A 182 -40.67 -11.29 -21.36
N ALA A 183 -41.00 -11.29 -20.06
CA ALA A 183 -42.16 -11.99 -19.53
C ALA A 183 -43.48 -11.28 -19.87
N ILE A 184 -43.53 -9.95 -19.81
CA ILE A 184 -44.76 -9.17 -19.99
C ILE A 184 -45.06 -8.90 -21.46
N HIS A 185 -44.05 -8.62 -22.28
CA HIS A 185 -44.23 -8.18 -23.67
C HIS A 185 -43.67 -9.18 -24.68
N PRO A 186 -44.31 -9.32 -25.87
CA PRO A 186 -45.56 -8.65 -26.30
C PRO A 186 -46.84 -9.23 -25.67
N THR A 187 -46.82 -10.50 -25.27
CA THR A 187 -47.90 -11.18 -24.53
C THR A 187 -47.32 -11.84 -23.28
N GLN A 188 -48.11 -12.18 -22.27
CA GLN A 188 -47.58 -12.82 -21.07
C GLN A 188 -46.96 -14.20 -21.39
N ALA A 189 -45.69 -14.40 -21.03
CA ALA A 189 -45.01 -15.68 -21.18
C ALA A 189 -45.29 -16.57 -19.96
N ILE A 190 -45.87 -17.75 -20.20
CA ILE A 190 -46.19 -18.75 -19.15
C ILE A 190 -45.07 -19.80 -19.04
N THR A 191 -44.19 -19.90 -20.05
CA THR A 191 -43.19 -20.97 -20.16
C THR A 191 -41.78 -20.43 -20.38
N TRP A 192 -40.77 -21.09 -19.78
CA TRP A 192 -39.35 -20.72 -19.88
C TRP A 192 -38.83 -20.69 -21.34
N SER A 193 -39.27 -21.64 -22.18
CA SER A 193 -38.87 -21.70 -23.59
C SER A 193 -39.23 -20.43 -24.37
N VAL A 194 -40.43 -19.88 -24.14
CA VAL A 194 -40.92 -18.64 -24.76
C VAL A 194 -40.05 -17.46 -24.33
N LEU A 195 -39.62 -17.43 -23.07
CA LEU A 195 -38.75 -16.36 -22.56
C LEU A 195 -37.35 -16.41 -23.21
N VAL A 196 -36.81 -17.62 -23.39
CA VAL A 196 -35.54 -17.84 -24.11
C VAL A 196 -35.65 -17.46 -25.58
N GLU A 197 -36.75 -17.79 -26.25
CA GLU A 197 -36.98 -17.41 -27.65
C GLU A 197 -37.03 -15.89 -27.82
N ARG A 198 -37.78 -15.21 -26.94
CA ARG A 198 -37.92 -13.73 -26.93
C ARG A 198 -36.65 -12.98 -26.58
N ALA A 199 -35.69 -13.62 -25.92
CA ALA A 199 -34.40 -13.00 -25.64
C ALA A 199 -33.57 -12.76 -26.91
N GLY A 200 -33.99 -13.29 -28.07
CA GLY A 200 -33.31 -13.14 -29.36
C GLY A 200 -33.13 -11.70 -29.79
N ILE A 201 -32.01 -11.40 -30.46
CA ILE A 201 -31.70 -10.07 -30.99
C ILE A 201 -31.31 -10.22 -32.45
N GLY A 202 -32.16 -9.74 -33.35
CA GLY A 202 -31.93 -9.86 -34.79
C GLY A 202 -31.73 -11.31 -35.21
N SER A 203 -30.55 -11.62 -35.74
CA SER A 203 -30.17 -12.97 -36.16
C SER A 203 -29.62 -13.86 -35.04
N VAL A 204 -29.41 -13.32 -33.83
CA VAL A 204 -28.83 -14.06 -32.70
C VAL A 204 -29.94 -14.77 -31.92
N PRO A 205 -29.90 -16.12 -31.82
CA PRO A 205 -30.88 -16.87 -31.03
C PRO A 205 -30.83 -16.47 -29.56
N GLY A 206 -31.99 -16.37 -28.92
CA GLY A 206 -32.07 -15.94 -27.52
C GLY A 206 -31.43 -16.91 -26.53
N SER A 207 -31.28 -18.19 -26.88
CA SER A 207 -30.50 -19.15 -26.09
C SER A 207 -29.04 -18.72 -25.89
N TRP A 208 -28.38 -18.23 -26.95
CA TRP A 208 -27.00 -17.72 -26.87
C TRP A 208 -26.90 -16.48 -25.98
N ILE A 209 -27.91 -15.61 -26.04
CA ILE A 209 -27.96 -14.39 -25.22
C ILE A 209 -28.16 -14.75 -23.75
N MET A 210 -29.08 -15.67 -23.45
CA MET A 210 -29.30 -16.16 -22.08
C MET A 210 -28.04 -16.82 -21.50
N ILE A 211 -27.32 -17.62 -22.30
CA ILE A 211 -26.05 -18.22 -21.91
C ILE A 211 -25.00 -17.13 -21.66
N ALA A 212 -24.84 -16.16 -22.55
CA ALA A 212 -23.86 -15.09 -22.40
C ALA A 212 -24.12 -14.25 -21.13
N VAL A 213 -25.37 -13.84 -20.91
CA VAL A 213 -25.78 -13.12 -19.69
C VAL A 213 -25.52 -13.98 -18.46
N GLY A 214 -25.93 -15.25 -18.48
CA GLY A 214 -25.70 -16.19 -17.38
C GLY A 214 -24.22 -16.34 -17.04
N VAL A 215 -23.36 -16.58 -18.04
CA VAL A 215 -21.90 -16.74 -17.86
C VAL A 215 -21.28 -15.48 -17.25
N VAL A 216 -21.63 -14.29 -17.77
CA VAL A 216 -21.09 -13.02 -17.27
C VAL A 216 -21.56 -12.76 -15.84
N SER A 217 -22.85 -12.94 -15.55
CA SER A 217 -23.42 -12.78 -14.21
C SER A 217 -22.83 -13.77 -13.21
N SER A 218 -22.71 -15.05 -13.57
CA SER A 218 -22.05 -16.06 -12.74
C SER A 218 -20.59 -15.72 -12.50
N GLY A 219 -19.86 -15.27 -13.51
CA GLY A 219 -18.48 -14.79 -13.37
C GLY A 219 -18.36 -13.64 -12.36
N MET A 220 -19.29 -12.68 -12.39
CA MET A 220 -19.34 -11.58 -11.42
C MET A 220 -19.63 -12.05 -10.00
N VAL A 221 -20.57 -12.99 -9.82
CA VAL A 221 -20.86 -13.60 -8.51
C VAL A 221 -19.64 -14.35 -7.98
N VAL A 222 -18.97 -15.14 -8.81
CA VAL A 222 -17.73 -15.84 -8.44
C VAL A 222 -16.65 -14.85 -8.02
N LEU A 223 -16.45 -13.76 -8.76
CA LEU A 223 -15.49 -12.72 -8.37
C LEU A 223 -15.88 -12.01 -7.07
N ALA A 224 -17.16 -11.73 -6.85
CA ALA A 224 -17.65 -11.15 -5.59
C ALA A 224 -17.37 -12.09 -4.41
N LEU A 225 -17.73 -13.36 -4.52
CA LEU A 225 -17.48 -14.38 -3.49
C LEU A 225 -15.98 -14.58 -3.27
N ALA A 226 -15.21 -14.70 -4.34
CA ALA A 226 -13.75 -14.82 -4.26
C ALA A 226 -13.11 -13.59 -3.59
N SER A 227 -13.66 -12.38 -3.77
CA SER A 227 -13.20 -11.16 -3.09
C SER A 227 -13.71 -11.01 -1.65
N ALA A 228 -14.71 -11.81 -1.27
CA ALA A 228 -15.33 -11.81 0.06
C ALA A 228 -14.59 -12.68 1.08
N ILE A 229 -13.81 -13.65 0.62
CA ILE A 229 -13.11 -14.61 1.47
C ILE A 229 -12.12 -13.86 2.39
N PRO A 230 -12.32 -13.90 3.72
CA PRO A 230 -11.41 -13.28 4.68
C PRO A 230 -9.99 -13.82 4.50
N GLN A 231 -9.00 -12.92 4.59
CA GLN A 231 -7.60 -13.25 4.33
C GLN A 231 -7.07 -14.43 5.18
N GLN A 232 -7.55 -14.55 6.42
CA GLN A 232 -7.23 -15.65 7.35
C GLN A 232 -7.67 -17.05 6.85
N TRP A 233 -8.79 -17.15 6.13
CA TRP A 233 -9.29 -18.42 5.58
C TRP A 233 -8.58 -18.80 4.27
N ARG A 234 -8.07 -17.79 3.53
CA ARG A 234 -7.36 -17.99 2.27
C ARG A 234 -5.99 -18.68 2.45
N GLN A 235 -5.40 -18.59 3.64
CA GLN A 235 -4.14 -19.27 4.01
C GLN A 235 -4.33 -20.77 4.35
N ARG A 236 -5.58 -21.24 4.51
CA ARG A 236 -5.92 -22.65 4.79
C ARG A 236 -6.26 -23.50 3.56
N LEU A 237 -6.17 -22.93 2.34
CA LEU A 237 -6.40 -23.66 1.08
C LEU A 237 -5.26 -24.67 0.81
N PRO A 238 -5.54 -25.84 0.20
CA PRO A 238 -4.52 -26.86 -0.06
C PRO A 238 -3.39 -26.32 -0.96
N SER A 239 -2.14 -26.65 -0.59
CA SER A 239 -0.91 -26.08 -1.14
C SER A 239 -0.78 -26.17 -2.66
N ARG A 240 -1.34 -27.19 -3.32
CA ARG A 240 -1.35 -27.32 -4.79
C ARG A 240 -2.16 -26.21 -5.50
N LEU A 241 -3.30 -25.81 -4.93
CA LEU A 241 -4.16 -24.76 -5.50
C LEU A 241 -3.54 -23.37 -5.27
N LEU A 242 -3.00 -23.15 -4.06
CA LEU A 242 -2.23 -21.95 -3.73
C LEU A 242 -1.02 -21.80 -4.64
N GLN A 243 -0.26 -22.85 -4.93
CA GLN A 243 0.89 -22.81 -5.83
C GLN A 243 0.50 -22.47 -7.28
N TRP A 244 -0.62 -22.99 -7.79
CA TRP A 244 -1.13 -22.64 -9.12
C TRP A 244 -1.58 -21.17 -9.20
N VAL A 245 -2.31 -20.69 -8.19
CA VAL A 245 -2.69 -19.27 -8.05
C VAL A 245 -1.46 -18.37 -7.86
N GLN A 246 -0.46 -18.83 -7.10
CA GLN A 246 0.79 -18.09 -6.81
C GLN A 246 1.73 -18.02 -8.00
N ARG A 247 1.80 -19.07 -8.84
CA ARG A 247 2.55 -19.05 -10.11
C ARG A 247 1.98 -18.02 -11.09
N ARG A 248 0.65 -17.83 -11.11
CA ARG A 248 0.01 -16.69 -11.82
C ARG A 248 0.18 -15.34 -11.11
N ARG A 249 0.44 -15.30 -9.80
CA ARG A 249 0.71 -14.08 -9.02
C ARG A 249 2.16 -13.58 -9.09
N ARG A 250 3.13 -14.29 -9.70
CA ARG A 250 4.50 -13.73 -9.86
C ARG A 250 4.55 -12.46 -10.72
N ALA A 251 3.45 -12.09 -11.39
CA ALA A 251 3.27 -10.79 -12.04
C ALA A 251 2.37 -9.80 -11.25
N VAL A 252 1.75 -10.23 -10.14
CA VAL A 252 0.75 -9.44 -9.39
C VAL A 252 0.91 -9.77 -7.90
N GLY A 253 1.72 -8.94 -7.21
CA GLY A 253 2.12 -9.10 -5.82
C GLY A 253 0.96 -9.16 -4.79
N PRO A 254 1.29 -9.42 -3.50
CA PRO A 254 0.32 -9.62 -2.44
C PRO A 254 -0.48 -8.36 -2.07
N MET A 255 -1.63 -8.57 -1.42
CA MET A 255 -2.72 -7.61 -1.22
C MET A 255 -2.55 -6.63 -0.03
N MET A 256 -1.42 -6.75 0.66
CA MET A 256 -0.88 -5.79 1.62
C MET A 256 0.58 -6.19 1.70
N PRO A 257 1.50 -5.49 1.02
CA PRO A 257 2.87 -5.53 1.46
C PRO A 257 2.89 -4.72 2.76
N MET A 258 2.92 -5.40 3.92
CA MET A 258 3.75 -4.81 4.95
C MET A 258 5.15 -4.75 4.32
N PRO A 259 5.82 -3.60 4.32
CA PRO A 259 7.22 -3.55 3.94
C PRO A 259 7.94 -4.52 4.86
N ARG A 260 8.19 -5.72 4.36
CA ARG A 260 9.14 -6.63 4.98
C ARG A 260 10.48 -6.08 4.56
N HIS A 261 10.99 -5.16 5.36
CA HIS A 261 12.43 -5.03 5.49
C HIS A 261 12.97 -6.44 5.64
N ARG A 262 13.84 -6.84 4.71
CA ARG A 262 14.53 -8.11 4.87
C ARG A 262 15.50 -7.90 6.01
N GLU A 263 15.13 -8.40 7.18
CA GLU A 263 16.02 -8.51 8.32
C GLU A 263 17.32 -9.18 7.86
N ARG A 264 18.42 -8.47 8.06
CA ARG A 264 19.76 -8.93 7.76
C ARG A 264 20.54 -9.04 9.04
N LEU A 265 21.43 -10.01 9.07
CA LEU A 265 22.46 -10.09 10.08
C LEU A 265 23.74 -9.52 9.47
N ALA A 266 24.15 -8.35 9.95
CA ALA A 266 25.47 -7.80 9.65
C ALA A 266 26.49 -8.41 10.62
N THR A 267 27.50 -9.06 10.06
CA THR A 267 28.68 -9.54 10.78
C THR A 267 29.86 -8.65 10.40
N ILE A 268 30.38 -7.91 11.37
CA ILE A 268 31.46 -6.94 11.16
C ILE A 268 32.70 -7.49 11.83
N ILE A 269 33.81 -7.60 11.09
CA ILE A 269 35.10 -8.02 11.65
C ILE A 269 36.04 -6.82 11.65
N THR A 270 36.49 -6.40 12.83
CA THR A 270 37.29 -5.19 13.05
C THR A 270 38.32 -5.40 14.15
N SER A 271 39.39 -4.59 14.12
CA SER A 271 40.36 -4.49 15.22
C SER A 271 39.91 -3.57 16.36
N ASP A 272 38.81 -2.84 16.18
CA ASP A 272 38.37 -1.76 17.07
C ASP A 272 36.86 -1.88 17.36
N GLY A 273 36.46 -3.04 17.88
CA GLY A 273 35.05 -3.39 18.06
C GLY A 273 34.30 -2.43 18.98
N GLN A 274 34.97 -1.87 19.97
CA GLN A 274 34.35 -1.02 20.98
C GLN A 274 33.89 0.34 20.41
N ARG A 275 34.71 0.98 19.56
CA ARG A 275 34.34 2.23 18.89
C ARG A 275 33.26 2.02 17.83
N VAL A 276 33.36 0.93 17.06
CA VAL A 276 32.33 0.58 16.07
C VAL A 276 30.99 0.29 16.75
N ALA A 277 31.00 -0.49 17.85
CA ALA A 277 29.79 -0.80 18.60
C ALA A 277 29.13 0.46 19.17
N LEU A 278 29.92 1.41 19.68
CA LEU A 278 29.41 2.68 20.18
C LEU A 278 28.73 3.48 19.08
N GLY A 279 29.37 3.64 17.91
CA GLY A 279 28.78 4.36 16.78
C GLY A 279 27.48 3.72 16.29
N LEU A 280 27.41 2.38 16.23
CA LEU A 280 26.18 1.68 15.85
C LEU A 280 25.06 1.84 16.89
N LEU A 281 25.39 1.91 18.18
CA LEU A 281 24.43 2.15 19.25
C LEU A 281 23.91 3.59 19.24
N THR A 282 24.79 4.58 19.04
CA THR A 282 24.43 6.01 19.13
C THR A 282 23.79 6.54 17.85
N GLU A 283 24.33 6.17 16.69
CA GLU A 283 23.90 6.73 15.40
C GLU A 283 22.81 5.87 14.73
N LEU A 284 22.90 4.54 14.84
CA LEU A 284 21.93 3.61 14.25
C LEU A 284 20.82 3.20 15.24
N GLY A 285 21.04 3.37 16.55
CA GLY A 285 20.10 2.93 17.58
C GLY A 285 19.94 1.40 17.65
N ARG A 286 20.92 0.63 17.15
CA ARG A 286 20.85 -0.84 17.09
C ARG A 286 21.78 -1.48 18.11
N GLY A 287 21.27 -2.50 18.80
CA GLY A 287 22.06 -3.32 19.71
C GLY A 287 23.07 -4.18 18.95
N VAL A 288 24.28 -4.30 19.51
CA VAL A 288 25.39 -5.04 18.92
C VAL A 288 25.91 -6.06 19.92
N THR A 289 26.17 -7.29 19.46
CA THR A 289 26.80 -8.33 20.27
C THR A 289 28.22 -8.57 19.79
N ALA A 290 29.20 -8.53 20.69
CA ALA A 290 30.59 -8.81 20.36
C ALA A 290 30.93 -10.29 20.59
N LEU A 291 31.59 -10.92 19.62
CA LEU A 291 32.23 -12.22 19.72
C LEU A 291 33.74 -12.03 19.57
N GLN A 292 34.52 -12.79 20.35
CA GLN A 292 35.97 -12.78 20.25
C GLN A 292 36.43 -13.71 19.13
N GLY A 293 37.21 -13.19 18.19
CA GLY A 293 37.76 -13.92 17.06
C GLY A 293 39.29 -13.81 17.02
N THR A 294 39.92 -14.75 16.33
CA THR A 294 41.37 -14.71 16.07
C THR A 294 41.60 -14.92 14.58
N GLY A 295 42.39 -14.04 13.96
CA GLY A 295 42.76 -14.17 12.56
C GLY A 295 43.64 -15.40 12.36
N MET A 296 43.20 -16.38 11.58
CA MET A 296 43.97 -17.63 11.42
C MET A 296 45.30 -17.46 10.68
N TYR A 297 45.43 -16.44 9.84
CA TYR A 297 46.68 -16.15 9.12
C TYR A 297 47.62 -15.23 9.90
N THR A 298 47.08 -14.21 10.57
CA THR A 298 47.88 -13.21 11.30
C THR A 298 48.05 -13.54 12.78
N SER A 299 47.27 -14.48 13.31
CA SER A 299 47.16 -14.82 14.74
C SER A 299 46.77 -13.64 15.65
N GLU A 300 46.28 -12.54 15.07
CA GLU A 300 45.84 -11.36 15.82
C GLU A 300 44.42 -11.52 16.35
N ALA A 301 44.18 -11.03 17.55
CA ALA A 301 42.84 -10.90 18.11
C ALA A 301 42.02 -9.90 17.29
N ARG A 302 40.77 -10.26 16.97
CA ARG A 302 39.80 -9.40 16.28
C ARG A 302 38.44 -9.52 16.92
N ASP A 303 37.70 -8.41 16.95
CA ASP A 303 36.32 -8.41 17.38
C ASP A 303 35.41 -8.74 16.18
N VAL A 304 34.46 -9.64 16.41
CA VAL A 304 33.39 -9.98 15.48
C VAL A 304 32.09 -9.45 16.05
N LEU A 305 31.58 -8.36 15.50
CA LEU A 305 30.34 -7.74 15.93
C LEU A 305 29.16 -8.30 15.12
N LEU A 306 28.13 -8.76 15.83
CA LEU A 306 26.85 -9.18 15.27
C LEU A 306 25.82 -8.08 15.50
N CYS A 307 25.25 -7.57 14.42
CA CYS A 307 24.22 -6.54 14.45
C CYS A 307 23.06 -6.95 13.56
N ALA A 308 21.87 -7.07 14.15
CA ALA A 308 20.64 -7.21 13.40
C ALA A 308 20.28 -5.84 12.81
N VAL A 309 20.03 -5.78 11.50
CA VAL A 309 19.71 -4.55 10.79
C VAL A 309 18.66 -4.81 9.70
N THR A 310 18.03 -3.75 9.21
CA THR A 310 17.21 -3.82 7.99
C THR A 310 18.09 -3.66 6.75
N ASP A 311 17.57 -4.06 5.60
CA ASP A 311 18.22 -3.83 4.30
C ASP A 311 18.46 -2.34 3.98
N VAL A 312 17.62 -1.46 4.53
CA VAL A 312 17.74 0.01 4.40
C VAL A 312 18.86 0.57 5.29
N GLN A 313 19.12 -0.05 6.44
CA GLN A 313 20.14 0.39 7.41
C GLN A 313 21.57 0.02 7.00
N ILE A 314 21.75 -0.89 6.02
CA ILE A 314 23.07 -1.37 5.57
C ILE A 314 24.01 -0.23 5.12
N PRO A 315 23.61 0.73 4.27
CA PRO A 315 24.52 1.76 3.79
C PRO A 315 25.05 2.64 4.92
N GLN A 316 24.19 3.00 5.88
CA GLN A 316 24.59 3.79 7.05
C GLN A 316 25.51 2.99 7.97
N LEU A 317 25.23 1.71 8.20
CA LEU A 317 26.12 0.81 8.94
C LEU A 317 27.50 0.72 8.27
N GLN A 318 27.54 0.53 6.95
CA GLN A 318 28.80 0.48 6.19
C GLN A 318 29.57 1.80 6.29
N GLN A 319 28.87 2.93 6.25
CA GLN A 319 29.48 4.25 6.42
C GLN A 319 30.13 4.41 7.80
N ILE A 320 29.42 4.07 8.89
CA ILE A 320 29.95 4.14 10.25
C ILE A 320 31.18 3.25 10.41
N VAL A 321 31.08 1.99 9.95
CA VAL A 321 32.19 1.04 10.03
C VAL A 321 33.40 1.56 9.27
N TYR A 322 33.21 2.09 8.06
CA TYR A 322 34.29 2.61 7.23
C TYR A 322 34.95 3.86 7.81
N GLN A 323 34.18 4.74 8.46
CA GLN A 323 34.70 5.94 9.12
C GLN A 323 35.57 5.60 10.35
N VAL A 324 35.19 4.58 11.11
CA VAL A 324 35.92 4.17 12.32
C VAL A 324 37.13 3.30 11.98
N ASP A 325 36.94 2.26 11.15
CA ASP A 325 37.99 1.33 10.75
C ASP A 325 37.90 1.02 9.25
N PRO A 326 38.69 1.72 8.41
CA PRO A 326 38.74 1.47 6.97
C PRO A 326 39.24 0.06 6.59
N ARG A 327 39.85 -0.68 7.52
CA ARG A 327 40.35 -2.04 7.32
C ARG A 327 39.34 -3.11 7.77
N ALA A 328 38.22 -2.71 8.37
CA ALA A 328 37.15 -3.60 8.73
C ALA A 328 36.43 -4.14 7.49
N PHE A 329 35.85 -5.33 7.60
CA PHE A 329 35.01 -5.88 6.55
C PHE A 329 33.66 -6.35 7.11
N VAL A 330 32.60 -6.14 6.32
CA VAL A 330 31.22 -6.36 6.70
C VAL A 330 30.62 -7.46 5.82
N ILE A 331 30.07 -8.49 6.45
CA ILE A 331 29.32 -9.56 5.79
C ILE A 331 27.84 -9.36 6.11
N VAL A 332 26.99 -9.29 5.08
CA VAL A 332 25.54 -9.16 5.25
C VAL A 332 24.86 -10.47 4.89
N GLY A 333 24.42 -11.22 5.91
CA GLY A 333 23.64 -12.45 5.77
C GLY A 333 22.13 -12.17 5.76
N ALA A 334 21.35 -13.08 5.17
CA ALA A 334 19.90 -13.07 5.34
C ALA A 334 19.54 -13.72 6.70
N ALA A 335 18.66 -13.08 7.46
CA ALA A 335 18.03 -13.71 8.62
C ALA A 335 16.63 -14.20 8.22
N GLU A 336 16.23 -15.40 8.66
CA GLU A 336 14.89 -15.95 8.37
C GLU A 336 13.80 -15.31 9.25
N ASP A 337 14.07 -15.09 10.53
CA ASP A 337 13.14 -14.51 11.50
C ASP A 337 13.93 -13.87 12.67
N ILE A 338 13.90 -12.54 12.79
CA ILE A 338 14.46 -11.79 13.93
C ILE A 338 13.30 -11.26 14.77
N ARG A 339 13.30 -11.64 16.06
CA ARG A 339 12.30 -11.18 17.03
C ARG A 339 12.98 -10.51 18.22
N GLY A 340 12.38 -9.44 18.71
CA GLY A 340 12.91 -8.69 19.85
C GLY A 340 12.65 -7.20 19.77
N TRP A 341 13.24 -6.47 20.72
CA TRP A 341 13.09 -5.02 20.82
C TRP A 341 13.72 -4.32 19.60
N GLY A 342 12.93 -3.49 18.91
CA GLY A 342 13.32 -2.90 17.62
C GLY A 342 13.07 -3.80 16.40
N PHE A 343 12.52 -5.00 16.59
CA PHE A 343 12.08 -5.93 15.54
C PHE A 343 10.66 -6.45 15.84
N ARG A 344 10.25 -7.56 15.21
CA ARG A 344 8.95 -8.21 15.49
C ARG A 344 8.90 -8.70 16.94
N SER A 345 7.77 -8.50 17.63
CA SER A 345 7.58 -9.00 18.99
C SER A 345 7.44 -10.53 19.02
N PHE A 346 7.76 -11.13 20.17
CA PHE A 346 7.41 -12.53 20.41
C PHE A 346 5.88 -12.63 20.56
N GLU A 347 5.19 -13.26 19.60
CA GLU A 347 3.83 -13.74 19.83
C GLU A 347 3.90 -14.92 20.81
N VAL A 348 3.36 -14.74 22.01
CA VAL A 348 3.12 -15.85 22.95
C VAL A 348 1.99 -16.69 22.34
N PRO A 349 2.17 -18.00 22.12
CA PRO A 349 1.09 -18.83 21.61
C PRO A 349 -0.05 -18.81 22.64
N SER A 350 -1.22 -18.33 22.23
CA SER A 350 -2.46 -18.38 23.02
C SER A 350 -3.06 -19.77 23.03
#